data_AF-A0A182HEU9-F1
#
_entry.id   AF-A0A182HEU9-F1
#
_cell.length_a   1.000
_cell.length_b   1.000
_cell.length_c   1.000
_cell.angle_alpha   90.00
_cell.angle_beta   90.00
_cell.angle_gamma   90.00
#
_symmetry.space_group_name_H-M   'P 1'
#
loop_
_entity.id
_entity.type
_entity.pdbx_description
1 polymer ?
#
loop_
_entity_poly.entity_id
_entity_poly.type
_entity_poly.pdbx_seq_one_letter_code
_entity_poly.pdbx_strand_id
1 'polypeptide(L)'
;MTVDEKQYVMKILQRFGMADCRSSAIPMDPHLKLLKCEDPKRFTKKPYKELIGCLMYLMVTSRPDICAAVSYFASLQCCATDEHWTHLKRILMYLRATADYHLAFRRSTDSETLSVFADADWGNNPNDRRSVSGYVVKLHGATISWATRKQTSVALSTTEAEFMALCHASCEAMWVVNLSKMLDVSVALSVAVYEDNQPCFAICEEPRKHRRMKHIDIQYFFLRDLIQQSRSNLSTSQPRFK
;
A
#
# COMPACT_ATOMS: atom_id res chain seq x y z
N MET A 1 5.76 14.07 -17.01
CA MET A 1 4.31 14.35 -16.79
C MET A 1 4.07 14.50 -15.30
N THR A 2 3.17 15.38 -14.87
CA THR A 2 2.77 15.52 -13.45
C THR A 2 1.26 15.42 -13.36
N VAL A 3 0.76 14.70 -12.37
CA VAL A 3 -0.67 14.64 -12.03
C VAL A 3 -0.87 15.50 -10.79
N ASP A 4 -1.56 16.62 -10.98
CA ASP A 4 -1.87 17.60 -9.94
C ASP A 4 -3.38 17.64 -9.72
N GLU A 5 -3.79 17.38 -8.48
CA GLU A 5 -5.20 17.34 -8.04
C GLU A 5 -5.51 18.45 -7.02
N LYS A 6 -4.71 19.52 -6.98
CA LYS A 6 -4.90 20.65 -6.06
C LYS A 6 -6.32 21.23 -6.08
N GLN A 7 -6.89 21.41 -7.27
CA GLN A 7 -8.25 21.93 -7.43
C GLN A 7 -9.29 21.00 -6.78
N TYR A 8 -9.12 19.69 -6.95
CA TYR A 8 -10.00 18.70 -6.35
C TYR A 8 -9.85 18.65 -4.83
N VAL A 9 -8.63 18.72 -4.30
CA VAL A 9 -8.35 18.84 -2.86
C VAL A 9 -9.07 20.06 -2.28
N MET A 10 -8.94 21.23 -2.90
CA MET A 10 -9.60 22.46 -2.44
C MET A 10 -11.13 22.33 -2.46
N LYS A 11 -11.70 21.70 -3.49
CA LYS A 11 -13.14 21.42 -3.59
C LYS A 11 -13.62 20.52 -2.45
N ILE A 12 -12.88 19.46 -2.12
CA ILE A 12 -13.19 18.59 -0.98
C ILE A 12 -13.14 19.40 0.32
N LEU A 13 -12.09 20.19 0.53
CA LEU A 13 -11.94 21.01 1.74
C LEU A 13 -13.11 21.98 1.92
N GLN A 14 -13.54 22.65 0.85
CA GLN A 14 -14.72 23.52 0.90
C GLN A 14 -16.01 22.74 1.20
N ARG A 15 -16.23 21.61 0.51
CA ARG A 15 -17.44 20.77 0.67
C ARG A 15 -17.65 20.29 2.10
N PHE A 16 -16.57 19.93 2.80
CA PHE A 16 -16.64 19.43 4.17
C PHE A 16 -16.37 20.50 5.25
N GLY A 17 -16.31 21.78 4.87
CA GLY A 17 -16.11 22.89 5.81
C GLY A 17 -14.73 22.93 6.47
N MET A 18 -13.71 22.44 5.76
CA MET A 18 -12.33 22.30 6.22
C MET A 18 -11.35 23.22 5.48
N ALA A 19 -11.84 24.23 4.73
CA ALA A 19 -10.97 25.18 4.02
C ALA A 19 -10.02 25.93 4.97
N ASP A 20 -10.50 26.30 6.16
CA ASP A 20 -9.73 27.05 7.18
C ASP A 20 -9.24 26.18 8.36
N CYS A 21 -9.21 24.85 8.20
CA CYS A 21 -8.79 23.93 9.26
C CYS A 21 -7.29 23.96 9.60
N ARG A 22 -6.89 23.75 10.86
CA ARG A 22 -5.46 23.64 11.21
C ARG A 22 -4.77 22.53 10.42
N SER A 23 -3.58 22.81 9.88
CA SER A 23 -2.79 21.83 9.13
C SER A 23 -2.25 20.70 10.04
N SER A 24 -2.20 19.48 9.51
CA SER A 24 -1.59 18.30 10.17
C SER A 24 -0.39 17.83 9.33
N ALA A 25 0.71 17.43 9.98
CA ALA A 25 1.88 16.89 9.28
C ALA A 25 1.73 15.42 8.88
N ILE A 26 0.80 14.69 9.52
CA ILE A 26 0.54 13.27 9.26
C ILE A 26 -0.95 13.03 8.98
N PRO A 27 -1.31 12.10 8.08
CA PRO A 27 -2.71 11.81 7.72
C PRO A 27 -3.45 11.04 8.82
N MET A 28 -2.74 10.19 9.57
CA MET A 28 -3.26 9.37 10.66
C MET A 28 -2.19 9.23 11.73
N ASP A 29 -2.61 9.10 12.98
CA ASP A 29 -1.71 8.78 14.08
C ASP A 29 -1.31 7.29 14.01
N PRO A 30 -0.01 6.93 13.97
CA PRO A 30 0.44 5.54 13.87
C PRO A 30 -0.03 4.64 15.02
N HIS A 31 -0.32 5.21 16.19
CA HIS A 31 -0.76 4.44 17.36
C HIS A 31 -2.29 4.41 17.50
N LEU A 32 -3.03 5.00 16.54
CA LEU A 32 -4.48 5.05 16.57
C LEU A 32 -5.09 3.66 16.43
N LYS A 33 -5.83 3.23 17.46
CA LYS A 33 -6.51 1.94 17.50
C LYS A 33 -7.99 2.14 17.82
N LEU A 34 -8.78 2.39 16.77
CA LEU A 34 -10.24 2.50 16.85
C LEU A 34 -10.89 1.12 16.83
N LEU A 35 -11.85 0.94 17.72
CA LEU A 35 -12.67 -0.27 17.81
C LEU A 35 -13.94 -0.12 16.96
N LYS A 36 -14.38 -1.21 16.36
CA LYS A 36 -15.69 -1.25 15.70
C LYS A 36 -16.78 -1.10 16.75
N CYS A 37 -17.75 -0.24 16.46
CA CYS A 37 -18.92 -0.08 17.30
C CYS A 37 -20.05 -0.97 16.78
N GLU A 38 -20.62 -1.81 17.65
CA GLU A 38 -21.75 -2.67 17.30
C GLU A 38 -23.11 -1.99 17.55
N ASP A 39 -23.13 -0.92 18.36
CA ASP A 39 -24.33 -0.18 18.72
C ASP A 39 -24.78 0.78 17.60
N PRO A 40 -25.90 0.52 16.90
CA PRO A 40 -26.34 1.38 15.80
C PRO A 40 -26.72 2.79 16.24
N LYS A 41 -27.05 2.98 17.52
CA LYS A 41 -27.37 4.29 18.11
C LYS A 41 -26.18 5.25 18.14
N ARG A 42 -24.95 4.71 18.11
CA ARG A 42 -23.71 5.49 18.12
C ARG A 42 -23.20 5.81 16.72
N PHE A 43 -23.88 5.34 15.68
CA PHE A 43 -23.48 5.59 14.30
C PHE A 43 -23.63 7.07 13.97
N THR A 44 -22.61 7.61 13.32
CA THR A 44 -22.61 9.01 12.90
C THR A 44 -23.64 9.25 11.80
N LYS A 45 -24.32 10.39 11.88
CA LYS A 45 -25.19 10.89 10.80
C LYS A 45 -24.42 11.74 9.79
N LYS A 46 -23.12 11.95 9.99
CA LYS A 46 -22.26 12.74 9.10
C LYS A 46 -22.02 11.98 7.78
N PRO A 47 -21.68 12.70 6.69
CA PRO A 47 -21.42 12.09 5.38
C PRO A 47 -20.07 11.34 5.32
N TYR A 48 -19.90 10.33 6.17
CA TYR A 48 -18.64 9.57 6.31
C TYR A 48 -18.28 8.82 5.02
N LYS A 49 -19.23 8.04 4.47
CA LYS A 49 -19.02 7.25 3.24
C LYS A 49 -18.72 8.13 2.02
N GLU A 50 -19.36 9.29 1.95
CA GLU A 50 -19.14 10.27 0.89
C GLU A 50 -17.72 10.84 0.95
N LEU A 51 -17.25 11.20 2.15
CA LEU A 51 -15.87 11.66 2.34
C LEU A 51 -14.86 10.55 1.98
N ILE A 52 -15.10 9.32 2.42
CA ILE A 52 -14.26 8.17 2.04
C ILE A 52 -14.21 8.01 0.52
N GLY A 53 -15.33 8.09 -0.19
CA GLY A 53 -15.36 8.01 -1.65
C GLY A 53 -14.50 9.09 -2.32
N CYS A 54 -14.58 10.33 -1.83
CA CYS A 54 -13.75 11.43 -2.32
C CYS A 54 -12.25 11.19 -2.07
N LEU A 55 -11.90 10.69 -0.89
CA LEU A 55 -10.51 10.39 -0.52
C LEU A 55 -9.96 9.16 -1.27
N MET A 56 -10.79 8.17 -1.57
CA MET A 56 -10.41 7.01 -2.38
C MET A 56 -10.03 7.43 -3.80
N TYR A 57 -10.72 8.41 -4.38
CA TYR A 57 -10.33 8.96 -5.67
C TYR A 57 -8.92 9.56 -5.64
N LEU A 58 -8.61 10.42 -4.65
CA LEU A 58 -7.27 10.98 -4.48
C LEU A 58 -6.20 9.90 -4.27
N MET A 59 -6.50 8.94 -3.40
CA MET A 59 -5.62 7.83 -3.08
C MET A 59 -5.23 7.04 -4.33
N VAL A 60 -6.18 6.75 -5.23
CA VAL A 60 -5.95 5.93 -6.42
C VAL A 60 -5.27 6.74 -7.53
N THR A 61 -5.55 8.04 -7.63
CA THR A 61 -5.10 8.86 -8.77
C THR A 61 -3.72 9.49 -8.57
N SER A 62 -3.44 10.04 -7.38
CA SER A 62 -2.27 10.93 -7.21
C SER A 62 -1.64 10.93 -5.82
N ARG A 63 -2.30 10.36 -4.80
CA ARG A 63 -1.89 10.46 -3.39
C ARG A 63 -1.62 9.08 -2.75
N PRO A 64 -0.51 8.42 -3.08
CA PRO A 64 -0.13 7.16 -2.41
C PRO A 64 0.09 7.33 -0.90
N ASP A 65 0.50 8.52 -0.47
CA ASP A 65 0.82 8.85 0.91
C ASP A 65 -0.39 8.81 1.88
N ILE A 66 -1.62 8.96 1.38
CA ILE A 66 -2.83 8.80 2.20
C ILE A 66 -3.42 7.39 2.15
N CYS A 67 -2.86 6.50 1.32
CA CYS A 67 -3.47 5.21 1.00
C CYS A 67 -3.76 4.35 2.24
N ALA A 68 -2.76 4.20 3.11
CA ALA A 68 -2.91 3.44 4.34
C ALA A 68 -4.01 4.00 5.27
N ALA A 69 -4.02 5.33 5.45
CA ALA A 69 -4.99 6.01 6.30
C ALA A 69 -6.42 5.87 5.75
N VAL A 70 -6.61 6.09 4.45
CA VAL A 70 -7.92 5.97 3.79
C VAL A 70 -8.42 4.52 3.85
N SER A 71 -7.57 3.53 3.55
CA SER A 71 -7.91 2.10 3.65
C SER A 71 -8.33 1.71 5.07
N TYR A 72 -7.66 2.25 6.10
CA TYR A 72 -8.04 2.02 7.50
C TYR A 72 -9.45 2.53 7.80
N PHE A 73 -9.74 3.81 7.51
CA PHE A 73 -11.05 4.40 7.77
C PHE A 73 -12.17 3.84 6.90
N ALA A 74 -11.86 3.42 5.67
CA ALA A 74 -12.80 2.74 4.78
C ALA A 74 -13.25 1.39 5.37
N SER A 75 -12.37 0.67 6.08
CA SER A 75 -12.73 -0.59 6.74
C SER A 75 -13.73 -0.42 7.89
N LEU A 76 -13.88 0.79 8.43
CA LEU A 76 -14.78 1.15 9.53
C LEU A 76 -16.09 1.79 9.04
N GLN A 77 -16.27 1.99 7.74
CA GLN A 77 -17.40 2.77 7.19
C GLN A 77 -18.80 2.23 7.51
N CYS A 78 -18.93 0.93 7.81
CA CYS A 78 -20.21 0.30 8.16
C CYS A 78 -20.62 0.58 9.61
N CYS A 79 -19.68 0.97 10.47
CA CYS A 79 -19.89 1.22 11.91
C CYS A 79 -19.22 2.53 12.34
N ALA A 80 -19.26 3.54 11.46
CA ALA A 80 -18.60 4.82 11.71
C ALA A 80 -19.28 5.59 12.85
N THR A 81 -18.51 6.05 13.83
CA THR A 81 -18.96 6.89 14.95
C THR A 81 -18.46 8.33 14.78
N ASP A 82 -18.90 9.25 15.64
CA ASP A 82 -18.41 10.64 15.63
C ASP A 82 -16.92 10.75 16.02
N GLU A 83 -16.40 9.77 16.78
CA GLU A 83 -14.96 9.62 17.02
C GLU A 83 -14.24 9.31 15.71
N HIS A 84 -14.73 8.33 14.93
CA HIS A 84 -14.15 7.99 13.62
C HIS A 84 -14.20 9.19 12.68
N TRP A 85 -15.29 9.96 12.67
CA TRP A 85 -15.41 11.19 11.89
C TRP A 85 -14.37 12.25 12.26
N THR A 86 -14.09 12.39 13.55
CA THR A 86 -13.08 13.35 14.05
C THR A 86 -11.68 12.98 13.57
N HIS A 87 -11.33 11.69 13.61
CA HIS A 87 -10.06 11.21 13.08
C HIS A 87 -9.99 11.25 11.54
N LEU A 88 -11.08 10.94 10.84
CA LEU A 88 -11.15 11.03 9.37
C LEU A 88 -10.89 12.47 8.88
N LYS A 89 -11.38 13.48 9.60
CA LYS A 89 -11.07 14.90 9.31
C LYS A 89 -9.58 15.24 9.40
N ARG A 90 -8.75 14.43 10.07
CA ARG A 90 -7.30 14.63 10.10
C ARG A 90 -6.64 14.42 8.74
N ILE A 91 -7.19 13.52 7.92
CA ILE A 91 -6.73 13.37 6.53
C ILE A 91 -6.97 14.66 5.75
N LEU A 92 -8.11 15.34 5.96
CA LEU A 92 -8.38 16.65 5.34
C LEU A 92 -7.40 17.72 5.82
N MET A 93 -7.07 17.75 7.12
CA MET A 93 -6.04 18.65 7.67
C MET A 93 -4.66 18.41 7.06
N TYR A 94 -4.32 17.15 6.78
CA TYR A 94 -3.08 16.79 6.11
C TYR A 94 -3.09 17.16 4.62
N LEU A 95 -4.20 16.91 3.92
CA LEU A 95 -4.38 17.32 2.52
C LEU A 95 -4.31 18.84 2.34
N ARG A 96 -4.80 19.63 3.31
CA ARG A 96 -4.61 21.08 3.32
C ARG A 96 -3.14 21.46 3.37
N ALA A 97 -2.38 20.82 4.27
CA ALA A 97 -0.95 21.08 4.45
C ALA A 97 -0.13 20.70 3.21
N THR A 98 -0.60 19.71 2.45
CA THR A 98 0.09 19.10 1.32
C THR A 98 -0.68 19.29 0.01
N ALA A 99 -1.43 20.40 -0.10
CA ALA A 99 -2.28 20.66 -1.26
C ALA A 99 -1.48 20.87 -2.56
N ASP A 100 -0.21 21.25 -2.43
CA ASP A 100 0.72 21.45 -3.55
C ASP A 100 1.48 20.17 -3.96
N TYR A 101 1.23 19.04 -3.29
CA TYR A 101 1.86 17.77 -3.65
C TYR A 101 1.25 17.22 -4.94
N HIS A 102 2.10 16.79 -5.85
CA HIS A 102 1.72 16.21 -7.13
C HIS A 102 2.51 14.93 -7.41
N LEU A 103 1.91 14.01 -8.17
CA LEU A 103 2.61 12.79 -8.60
C LEU A 103 3.40 13.09 -9.88
N ALA A 104 4.72 12.99 -9.81
CA ALA A 104 5.60 13.27 -10.95
C ALA A 104 6.06 11.97 -11.63
N PHE A 105 5.66 11.80 -12.89
CA PHE A 105 6.17 10.77 -13.78
C PHE A 105 7.36 11.34 -14.55
N ARG A 106 8.57 11.05 -14.05
CA ARG A 106 9.84 11.38 -14.69
C ARG A 106 10.62 10.10 -14.87
N ARG A 107 11.08 9.86 -16.10
CA ARG A 107 12.01 8.78 -16.39
C ARG A 107 13.37 9.14 -15.80
N SER A 108 13.88 8.29 -14.92
CA SER A 108 15.28 8.34 -14.49
C SER A 108 16.08 7.33 -15.29
N THR A 109 17.25 7.74 -15.79
CA THR A 109 18.22 6.86 -16.47
C THR A 109 19.03 6.04 -15.50
N ASP A 110 19.16 6.52 -14.26
CA ASP A 110 20.00 5.91 -13.22
C ASP A 110 19.21 4.95 -12.32
N SER A 111 17.90 4.82 -12.54
CA SER A 111 17.03 3.91 -11.80
C SER A 111 16.85 2.58 -12.52
N GLU A 112 16.57 1.54 -11.74
CA GLU A 112 16.11 0.26 -12.26
C GLU A 112 14.88 0.42 -13.17
N THR A 113 14.75 -0.50 -14.13
CA THR A 113 13.63 -0.45 -15.07
C THR A 113 12.31 -0.68 -14.34
N LEU A 114 12.22 -1.72 -13.50
CA LEU A 114 11.06 -1.97 -12.66
C LEU A 114 11.54 -2.31 -11.23
N SER A 115 11.09 -1.53 -10.26
CA SER A 115 11.39 -1.71 -8.84
C SER A 115 10.10 -1.79 -8.03
N VAL A 116 10.05 -2.71 -7.08
CA VAL A 116 8.87 -2.97 -6.25
C VAL A 116 9.29 -2.96 -4.80
N PHE A 117 8.55 -2.20 -3.98
CA PHE A 117 8.73 -2.13 -2.55
C PHE A 117 7.52 -2.78 -1.89
N ALA A 118 7.76 -3.68 -0.92
CA ALA A 118 6.72 -4.32 -0.12
C ALA A 118 6.98 -4.06 1.37
N ASP A 119 5.90 -3.96 2.14
CA ASP A 119 5.95 -3.75 3.61
C ASP A 119 4.66 -4.31 4.24
N ALA A 120 4.71 -4.75 5.50
CA ALA A 120 3.56 -5.27 6.22
C ALA A 120 3.50 -4.82 7.69
N ASP A 121 2.39 -4.19 8.06
CA ASP A 121 2.10 -3.90 9.46
C ASP A 121 1.45 -5.11 10.16
N TRP A 122 2.22 -5.83 10.98
CA TRP A 122 1.80 -7.08 11.62
C TRP A 122 0.89 -6.90 12.84
N GLY A 123 -0.28 -7.56 12.82
CA GLY A 123 -1.11 -7.78 14.02
C GLY A 123 -1.68 -6.53 14.71
N ASN A 124 -1.52 -5.35 14.10
CA ASN A 124 -1.80 -4.07 14.74
C ASN A 124 -3.29 -3.69 14.77
N ASN A 125 -4.14 -4.36 13.98
CA ASN A 125 -5.58 -4.13 14.01
C ASN A 125 -6.22 -4.77 15.25
N PRO A 126 -6.76 -3.99 16.21
CA PRO A 126 -7.37 -4.54 17.42
C PRO A 126 -8.66 -5.33 17.16
N ASN A 127 -9.31 -5.11 16.01
CA ASN A 127 -10.63 -5.67 15.72
C ASN A 127 -10.60 -7.12 15.25
N ASP A 128 -9.56 -7.54 14.53
CA ASP A 128 -9.44 -8.90 14.00
C ASP A 128 -8.00 -9.43 13.90
N ARG A 129 -7.02 -8.67 14.40
CA ARG A 129 -5.59 -9.04 14.42
C ARG A 129 -4.97 -9.35 13.05
N ARG A 130 -5.65 -8.98 11.96
CA ARG A 130 -5.10 -9.14 10.61
C ARG A 130 -4.12 -8.02 10.30
N SER A 131 -3.00 -8.39 9.70
CA SER A 131 -1.98 -7.46 9.23
C SER A 131 -2.46 -6.66 8.02
N VAL A 132 -1.74 -5.58 7.72
CA VAL A 132 -1.98 -4.75 6.55
C VAL A 132 -0.73 -4.75 5.68
N SER A 133 -0.86 -5.21 4.44
CA SER A 133 0.22 -5.20 3.45
C SER A 133 0.16 -3.92 2.62
N GLY A 134 1.32 -3.33 2.37
CA GLY A 134 1.52 -2.23 1.44
C GLY A 134 2.48 -2.62 0.33
N TYR A 135 2.31 -2.02 -0.85
CA TYR A 135 3.35 -2.03 -1.87
C TYR A 135 3.37 -0.74 -2.68
N VAL A 136 4.52 -0.47 -3.29
CA VAL A 136 4.73 0.59 -4.28
C VAL A 136 5.55 0.04 -5.44
N VAL A 137 5.04 0.18 -6.65
CA VAL A 137 5.71 -0.20 -7.90
C VAL A 137 6.17 1.05 -8.63
N LYS A 138 7.45 1.09 -9.01
CA LYS A 138 8.04 2.15 -9.80
C LYS A 138 8.61 1.63 -11.11
N LEU A 139 8.35 2.35 -12.19
CA LEU A 139 8.88 2.11 -13.53
C LEU A 139 9.81 3.26 -13.90
N HIS A 140 11.08 2.98 -14.16
CA HIS A 140 12.12 3.99 -14.38
C HIS A 140 12.11 5.11 -13.33
N GLY A 141 11.96 4.74 -12.06
CA GLY A 141 11.93 5.68 -10.93
C GLY A 141 10.60 6.40 -10.70
N ALA A 142 9.65 6.33 -11.63
CA ALA A 142 8.31 6.91 -11.47
C ALA A 142 7.37 5.92 -10.79
N THR A 143 6.67 6.34 -9.74
CA THR A 143 5.65 5.53 -9.07
C THR A 143 4.42 5.38 -9.97
N ILE A 144 4.07 4.15 -10.34
CA ILE A 144 2.99 3.83 -11.29
C ILE A 144 1.84 3.03 -10.68
N SER A 145 2.09 2.26 -9.62
CA SER A 145 1.07 1.49 -8.92
C SER A 145 1.42 1.40 -7.44
N TRP A 146 0.40 1.38 -6.59
CA TRP A 146 0.53 1.24 -5.15
C TRP A 146 -0.78 0.72 -4.58
N ALA A 147 -0.71 0.06 -3.45
CA ALA A 147 -1.90 -0.28 -2.68
C ALA A 147 -1.56 -0.49 -1.21
N THR A 148 -2.57 -0.31 -0.38
CA THR A 148 -2.59 -0.79 1.00
C THR A 148 -3.80 -1.67 1.19
N ARG A 149 -3.57 -2.92 1.59
CA ARG A 149 -4.60 -3.96 1.68
C ARG A 149 -4.49 -4.73 2.99
N LYS A 150 -5.63 -4.92 3.64
CA LYS A 150 -5.75 -5.83 4.77
C LYS A 150 -5.60 -7.28 4.33
N GLN A 151 -4.74 -8.05 5.00
CA GLN A 151 -4.54 -9.46 4.70
C GLN A 151 -5.84 -10.25 4.94
N THR A 152 -6.04 -11.30 4.14
CA THR A 152 -7.23 -12.15 4.24
C THR A 152 -7.14 -13.13 5.40
N SER A 153 -5.94 -13.63 5.69
CA SER A 153 -5.61 -14.48 6.83
C SER A 153 -4.91 -13.69 7.93
N VAL A 154 -4.91 -14.23 9.14
CA VAL A 154 -4.13 -13.70 10.26
C VAL A 154 -2.73 -14.31 10.19
N ALA A 155 -1.72 -13.47 10.00
CA ALA A 155 -0.33 -13.91 9.98
C ALA A 155 0.15 -14.30 11.39
N LEU A 156 0.84 -15.43 11.53
CA LEU A 156 1.32 -15.92 12.81
C LEU A 156 2.69 -15.34 13.22
N SER A 157 3.34 -14.60 12.33
CA SER A 157 4.60 -13.90 12.59
C SER A 157 4.75 -12.67 11.68
N THR A 158 5.65 -11.77 12.04
CA THR A 158 6.04 -10.62 11.19
C THR A 158 6.54 -11.09 9.83
N THR A 159 7.44 -12.08 9.80
CA THR A 159 7.96 -12.68 8.57
C THR A 159 6.84 -13.22 7.67
N GLU A 160 5.81 -13.83 8.25
CA GLU A 160 4.70 -14.33 7.46
C GLU A 160 3.86 -13.18 6.87
N ALA A 161 3.65 -12.10 7.62
CA ALA A 161 2.95 -10.92 7.13
C ALA A 161 3.72 -10.25 5.99
N GLU A 162 5.03 -10.08 6.14
CA GLU A 162 5.92 -9.54 5.11
C GLU A 162 5.94 -10.43 3.86
N PHE A 163 5.98 -11.75 4.05
CA PHE A 163 5.92 -12.71 2.95
C PHE A 163 4.62 -12.58 2.14
N MET A 164 3.48 -12.41 2.80
CA MET A 164 2.21 -12.16 2.12
C MET A 164 2.24 -10.81 1.37
N ALA A 165 2.82 -9.75 1.94
CA ALA A 165 2.97 -8.46 1.27
C ALA A 165 3.85 -8.58 0.02
N LEU A 166 4.99 -9.26 0.13
CA LEU A 166 5.90 -9.57 -0.96
C LEU A 166 5.19 -10.32 -2.10
N CYS A 167 4.34 -11.29 -1.76
CA CYS A 167 3.56 -12.05 -2.75
C CYS A 167 2.61 -11.13 -3.53
N HIS A 168 1.89 -10.25 -2.82
CA HIS A 168 1.00 -9.27 -3.46
C HIS A 168 1.76 -8.30 -4.37
N ALA A 169 2.90 -7.79 -3.89
CA ALA A 169 3.74 -6.87 -4.65
C ALA A 169 4.32 -7.54 -5.91
N SER A 170 4.69 -8.82 -5.81
CA SER A 170 5.22 -9.61 -6.93
C SER A 170 4.15 -9.91 -7.99
N CYS A 171 2.91 -10.21 -7.58
CA CYS A 171 1.79 -10.33 -8.51
C CYS A 171 1.56 -9.03 -9.31
N GLU A 172 1.61 -7.88 -8.63
CA GLU A 172 1.46 -6.58 -9.29
C GLU A 172 2.62 -6.32 -10.28
N ALA A 173 3.84 -6.66 -9.88
CA ALA A 173 5.02 -6.54 -10.74
C ALA A 173 4.87 -7.33 -12.04
N MET A 174 4.43 -8.58 -11.94
CA MET A 174 4.16 -9.42 -13.12
C MET A 174 3.07 -8.83 -13.99
N TRP A 175 2.00 -8.29 -13.38
CA TRP A 175 0.93 -7.64 -14.12
C TRP A 175 1.47 -6.44 -14.93
N VAL A 176 2.33 -5.61 -14.33
CA VAL A 176 3.00 -4.50 -15.02
C VAL A 176 3.91 -5.00 -16.15
N VAL A 177 4.70 -6.05 -15.93
CA VAL A 177 5.54 -6.65 -16.98
C VAL A 177 4.70 -7.15 -18.15
N ASN A 178 3.60 -7.86 -17.87
CA ASN A 178 2.71 -8.39 -18.90
C ASN A 178 1.98 -7.28 -19.64
N LEU A 179 1.50 -6.26 -18.94
CA LEU A 179 0.90 -5.08 -19.55
C LEU A 179 1.90 -4.36 -20.46
N SER A 180 3.15 -4.22 -20.03
CA SER A 180 4.20 -3.58 -20.82
C SER A 180 4.49 -4.35 -22.10
N LYS A 181 4.53 -5.70 -22.03
CA LYS A 181 4.65 -6.56 -23.22
C LYS A 181 3.47 -6.40 -24.17
N MET A 182 2.25 -6.27 -23.67
CA MET A 182 1.06 -6.03 -24.51
C MET A 182 1.08 -4.66 -25.19
N LEU A 183 1.78 -3.68 -24.61
CA LEU A 183 1.94 -2.33 -25.14
C LEU A 183 3.22 -2.17 -25.99
N ASP A 184 3.92 -3.27 -26.30
CA ASP A 184 5.22 -3.28 -27.01
C ASP A 184 6.29 -2.39 -26.36
N VAL A 185 6.21 -2.21 -25.03
CA VAL A 185 7.21 -1.49 -24.25
C VAL A 185 8.25 -2.47 -23.71
N SER A 186 9.51 -2.27 -24.09
CA SER A 186 10.61 -3.07 -23.56
C SER A 186 10.84 -2.75 -22.07
N VAL A 187 10.45 -3.70 -21.22
CA VAL A 187 10.75 -3.69 -19.79
C VAL A 187 11.73 -4.83 -19.53
N ALA A 188 12.85 -4.54 -18.88
CA ALA A 188 13.81 -5.57 -18.51
C ALA A 188 13.11 -6.66 -17.68
N LEU A 189 13.40 -7.93 -17.98
CA LEU A 189 12.83 -9.08 -17.26
C LEU A 189 13.27 -9.14 -15.79
N SER A 190 14.35 -8.44 -15.44
CA SER A 190 14.83 -8.33 -14.06
C SER A 190 14.02 -7.27 -13.31
N VAL A 191 13.20 -7.75 -12.38
CA VAL A 191 12.44 -6.93 -11.44
C VAL A 191 13.22 -6.87 -10.14
N ALA A 192 13.54 -5.67 -9.68
CA ALA A 192 14.12 -5.49 -8.36
C ALA A 192 13.01 -5.44 -7.31
N VAL A 193 13.12 -6.29 -6.31
CA VAL A 193 12.15 -6.38 -5.22
C VAL A 193 12.86 -6.05 -3.92
N TYR A 194 12.34 -5.03 -3.24
CA TYR A 194 12.85 -4.49 -1.99
C TYR A 194 11.91 -4.86 -0.87
N GLU A 195 12.49 -5.50 0.14
CA GLU A 195 11.83 -5.95 1.35
C GLU A 195 12.91 -5.93 2.45
N ASP A 196 12.56 -5.53 3.68
CA ASP A 196 13.52 -5.27 4.77
C ASP A 196 13.73 -6.46 5.72
N ASN A 197 12.87 -7.47 5.68
CA ASN A 197 12.93 -8.71 6.44
C ASN A 197 13.73 -9.80 5.71
N GLN A 198 15.05 -9.82 5.95
CA GLN A 198 15.96 -10.87 5.45
C GLN A 198 15.43 -12.33 5.55
N PRO A 199 14.73 -12.74 6.63
CA PRO A 199 14.01 -14.01 6.70
C PRO A 199 13.08 -14.34 5.52
N CYS A 200 12.41 -13.36 4.92
CA CYS A 200 11.53 -13.56 3.76
C CYS A 200 12.30 -14.08 2.55
N PHE A 201 13.51 -13.57 2.32
CA PHE A 201 14.39 -14.08 1.26
C PHE A 201 14.93 -15.47 1.60
N ALA A 202 15.33 -15.71 2.86
CA ALA A 202 15.83 -17.01 3.30
C ALA A 202 14.79 -18.14 3.14
N ILE A 203 13.52 -17.83 3.39
CA ILE A 203 12.39 -18.75 3.18
C ILE A 203 12.28 -19.18 1.71
N CYS A 204 12.47 -18.25 0.78
CA CYS A 204 12.43 -18.55 -0.66
C CYS A 204 13.64 -19.40 -1.12
N GLU A 205 14.78 -19.28 -0.47
CA GLU A 205 16.03 -19.96 -0.82
C GLU A 205 16.14 -21.37 -0.24
N GLU A 206 15.82 -21.56 1.05
CA GLU A 206 15.94 -22.85 1.73
C GLU A 206 14.56 -23.46 2.01
N PRO A 207 14.18 -24.57 1.32
CA PRO A 207 12.89 -25.24 1.50
C PRO A 207 12.85 -26.10 2.78
N ARG A 208 13.39 -25.60 3.90
CA ARG A 208 13.18 -26.26 5.19
C ARG A 208 11.68 -26.23 5.46
N LYS A 209 11.12 -27.40 5.80
CA LYS A 209 9.68 -27.57 6.05
C LYS A 209 9.21 -26.63 7.17
N HIS A 210 8.82 -25.42 6.84
CA HIS A 210 8.22 -24.48 7.77
C HIS A 210 6.80 -24.95 8.07
N ARG A 211 6.69 -25.88 9.02
CA ARG A 211 5.42 -26.48 9.49
C ARG A 211 4.35 -25.44 9.86
N ARG A 212 4.75 -24.18 10.09
CA ARG A 212 3.93 -23.02 10.48
C ARG A 212 3.27 -22.27 9.31
N MET A 213 3.68 -22.50 8.06
CA MET A 213 3.23 -21.72 6.89
C MET A 213 2.24 -22.45 5.96
N LYS A 214 1.69 -23.60 6.38
CA LYS A 214 0.81 -24.43 5.56
C LYS A 214 -0.36 -23.70 4.90
N HIS A 215 -0.90 -22.71 5.60
CA HIS A 215 -2.06 -21.96 5.15
C HIS A 215 -1.71 -20.89 4.10
N ILE A 216 -0.43 -20.65 3.84
CA ILE A 216 0.10 -19.81 2.75
C ILE A 216 0.94 -20.59 1.73
N ASP A 217 0.86 -21.92 1.73
CA ASP A 217 1.71 -22.79 0.88
C ASP A 217 1.64 -22.39 -0.62
N ILE A 218 0.47 -21.99 -1.13
CA ILE A 218 0.32 -21.55 -2.53
C ILE A 218 1.13 -20.29 -2.81
N GLN A 219 1.06 -19.27 -1.92
CA GLN A 219 1.83 -18.04 -2.05
C GLN A 219 3.33 -18.32 -1.95
N TYR A 220 3.69 -19.28 -1.09
CA TYR A 220 5.07 -19.74 -0.93
C TYR A 220 5.64 -20.34 -2.21
N PHE A 221 4.97 -21.33 -2.80
CA PHE A 221 5.43 -21.96 -4.04
C PHE A 221 5.46 -20.95 -5.19
N PHE A 222 4.46 -20.09 -5.30
CA PHE A 222 4.40 -19.05 -6.33
C PHE A 222 5.60 -18.09 -6.28
N LEU A 223 5.90 -17.50 -5.10
CA LEU A 223 7.05 -16.59 -4.96
C LEU A 223 8.37 -17.29 -5.23
N ARG A 224 8.49 -18.54 -4.80
CA ARG A 224 9.70 -19.35 -5.04
C ARG A 224 9.92 -19.59 -6.52
N ASP A 225 8.90 -19.98 -7.26
CA ASP A 225 8.98 -20.19 -8.71
C ASP A 225 9.39 -18.90 -9.42
N LEU A 226 8.85 -17.74 -8.99
CA LEU A 226 9.24 -16.44 -9.54
C LEU A 226 10.71 -16.10 -9.29
N ILE A 227 11.22 -16.34 -8.09
CA ILE A 227 12.63 -16.07 -7.75
C ILE A 227 13.56 -17.02 -8.52
N GLN A 228 13.16 -18.27 -8.73
CA GLN A 228 13.92 -19.21 -9.55
C GLN A 228 13.93 -18.80 -11.03
N GLN A 229 12.79 -18.36 -11.56
CA GLN A 229 12.68 -17.87 -12.94
C GLN A 229 13.45 -16.56 -13.17
N SER A 230 13.44 -15.64 -12.20
CA SER A 230 14.23 -14.42 -12.30
C SER A 230 15.73 -14.73 -12.31
N ARG A 231 16.19 -15.67 -11.48
CA ARG A 231 17.58 -16.16 -11.49
C ARG A 231 17.97 -16.86 -12.79
N SER A 232 17.08 -17.67 -13.38
CA SER A 232 17.37 -18.31 -14.68
C SER A 232 17.48 -17.31 -15.84
N ASN A 233 16.94 -16.11 -15.69
CA ASN A 233 16.99 -15.03 -16.69
C ASN A 233 18.13 -14.02 -16.44
N LEU A 234 19.05 -14.29 -15.51
CA LEU A 234 20.15 -13.40 -15.11
C LEU A 234 21.51 -14.08 -15.30
N SER A 235 22.33 -13.55 -16.23
CA SER A 235 23.78 -13.53 -16.04
C SER A 235 24.07 -12.66 -14.81
N THR A 236 24.59 -13.28 -13.76
CA THR A 236 24.76 -12.75 -12.42
C THR A 236 25.56 -11.44 -12.36
N SER A 237 24.94 -10.37 -11.85
CA SER A 237 25.65 -9.31 -11.12
C SER A 237 25.02 -9.15 -9.74
N GLN A 238 25.80 -9.46 -8.71
CA GLN A 238 25.41 -9.39 -7.30
C GLN A 238 25.02 -7.96 -6.88
N PRO A 239 24.02 -7.79 -5.99
CA PRO A 239 23.80 -6.51 -5.31
C PRO A 239 24.94 -6.25 -4.32
N ARG A 240 25.73 -5.19 -4.55
CA ARG A 240 26.64 -4.64 -3.54
C ARG A 240 25.82 -3.79 -2.57
N PHE A 241 25.57 -4.32 -1.39
CA PHE A 241 25.16 -3.51 -0.24
C PHE A 241 26.29 -2.54 0.14
N LYS A 242 25.96 -1.25 0.20
CA LYS A 242 26.59 -0.26 1.09
C LYS A 242 25.52 0.72 1.54
#